data_AF-A0A401ZAM3-F1
#
_entry.id   AF-A0A401ZAM3-F1
#
_cell.length_a   1.000
_cell.length_b   1.000
_cell.length_c   1.000
_cell.angle_alpha   90.00
_cell.angle_beta   90.00
_cell.angle_gamma   90.00
#
_symmetry.space_group_name_H-M   'P 1'
#
loop_
_entity.id
_entity.type
_entity.pdbx_description
1 polymer ?
#
loop_
_entity_poly.entity_id
_entity_poly.type
_entity_poly.pdbx_seq_one_letter_code
_entity_poly.pdbx_strand_id
1 'polypeptide(L)'
;MKHRLVQILWLWVVAAVVIGMAIAGISIAVHAQAEQRVPMAGQSVPLLKQARKAGEIDAGQMLNLSIGLRLQHQDVLTQLLRNISDPHSTQYHHFLTPQQFEAQFSPTADQRQQVVDYLRSQGLTVDSVSSNGLLINAHGTASQAESAFQVQMQKYQLGSRTFYANASAPMIPAALSTVILSIGGLDDSVKLHPLSSLVPTPRAGYAQNELAGAYDINPLYQAGVQGNGQAVAVFELDGYQPADISQFATEHHLSQPNLTNVLVDGANGAAGAGAIEAELDIEVINEIAPQAHQLIYEGPNSTQGVNDTYNRIVTDNQAQVVSVSWGECEAQSGSAELQTLDGIFKQAAAQGISVFAAAGDSGAYDCNDLNLAVDSPASDPYVTGVGGTHLQLANGGDYGSESAWSSPTDTQRSPNGAGGGGGLSNTFSKPDWQTGPGVDNQSSNGMREVPDVAADADPASGYAVYCTVAASGCPTSGDVTVGGTSAAAPLWAGSAALLNDFLQQHGQQRVGWINPMLYQLASNQQTYAPFHDVTTGNNLHYMAGPNYDLTTGLGSPDIYNIARDGINGTATGGTMPSPTPTVAATPTDTPQPTATPVQSPATSVQP
;
A
#
# COMPACT_ATOMS: atom_id res chain seq x y z
N MET A 1 -33.10 69.96 36.44
CA MET A 1 -33.42 68.55 36.18
C MET A 1 -33.52 68.20 34.68
N LYS A 2 -34.24 68.96 33.84
CA LYS A 2 -34.39 68.65 32.40
C LYS A 2 -33.07 68.53 31.60
N HIS A 3 -32.09 69.39 31.82
CA HIS A 3 -30.81 69.32 31.08
C HIS A 3 -29.96 68.09 31.39
N ARG A 4 -29.95 67.61 32.65
CA ARG A 4 -29.21 66.40 33.02
C ARG A 4 -29.83 65.13 32.41
N LEU A 5 -31.15 65.08 32.29
CA LEU A 5 -31.83 63.93 31.67
C LEU A 5 -31.51 63.80 30.17
N VAL A 6 -31.44 64.93 29.45
CA VAL A 6 -31.12 64.95 28.01
C VAL A 6 -29.67 64.53 27.74
N GLN A 7 -28.73 64.95 28.60
CA GLN A 7 -27.32 64.51 28.49
C GLN A 7 -27.14 63.01 28.75
N ILE A 8 -27.86 62.46 29.75
CA ILE A 8 -27.81 61.03 30.05
C ILE A 8 -28.42 60.23 28.89
N LEU A 9 -29.56 60.68 28.34
CA LEU A 9 -30.17 60.01 27.17
C LEU A 9 -29.24 60.01 25.95
N TRP A 10 -28.55 61.13 25.70
CA TRP A 10 -27.58 61.23 24.60
C TRP A 10 -26.38 60.29 24.77
N LEU A 11 -25.87 60.14 26.00
CA LEU A 11 -24.78 59.21 26.29
C LEU A 11 -25.19 57.75 26.05
N TRP A 12 -26.43 57.37 26.40
CA TRP A 12 -26.95 56.03 26.12
C TRP A 12 -27.17 55.76 24.63
N VAL A 13 -27.63 56.74 23.87
CA VAL A 13 -27.77 56.63 22.41
C VAL A 13 -26.41 56.47 21.74
N VAL A 14 -25.42 57.27 22.14
CA VAL A 14 -24.05 57.16 21.60
C VAL A 14 -23.42 55.81 21.97
N ALA A 15 -23.57 55.35 23.22
CA ALA A 15 -23.07 54.04 23.64
C ALA A 15 -23.73 52.89 22.86
N ALA A 16 -25.06 52.93 22.66
CA ALA A 16 -25.78 51.92 21.89
C ALA A 16 -25.34 51.89 20.41
N VAL A 17 -25.09 53.07 19.81
CA VAL A 17 -24.58 53.18 18.44
C VAL A 17 -23.15 52.66 18.32
N VAL A 18 -22.27 52.97 19.28
CA VAL A 18 -20.88 52.48 19.29
C VAL A 18 -20.82 50.96 19.48
N ILE A 19 -21.65 50.40 20.38
CA ILE A 19 -21.75 48.94 20.58
C ILE A 19 -22.34 48.27 19.33
N GLY A 20 -23.37 48.85 18.72
CA GLY A 20 -23.97 48.34 17.48
C GLY A 20 -22.99 48.34 16.30
N MET A 21 -22.17 49.40 16.15
CA MET A 21 -21.11 49.44 15.12
C MET A 21 -19.97 48.47 15.40
N ALA A 22 -19.60 48.25 16.67
CA ALA A 22 -18.58 47.27 17.05
C ALA A 22 -19.04 45.82 16.77
N ILE A 23 -20.29 45.49 17.09
CA ILE A 23 -20.87 44.17 16.80
C ILE A 23 -20.99 43.97 15.29
N ALA A 24 -21.49 44.96 14.55
CA ALA A 24 -21.56 44.89 13.08
C ALA A 24 -20.17 44.78 12.43
N GLY A 25 -19.16 45.50 12.93
CA GLY A 25 -17.79 45.40 12.44
C GLY A 25 -17.14 44.02 12.68
N ILE A 26 -17.43 43.40 13.83
CA ILE A 26 -16.99 42.03 14.14
C ILE A 26 -17.71 41.02 13.23
N SER A 27 -19.02 41.16 13.02
CA SER A 27 -19.78 40.27 12.13
C SER A 27 -19.33 40.37 10.65
N ILE A 28 -18.97 41.57 10.18
CA ILE A 28 -18.48 41.79 8.81
C ILE A 28 -17.06 41.21 8.64
N ALA A 29 -16.17 41.37 9.64
CA ALA A 29 -14.83 40.79 9.58
C ALA A 29 -14.84 39.25 9.62
N VAL A 30 -15.76 38.65 10.39
CA VAL A 30 -15.94 37.19 10.46
C VAL A 30 -16.55 36.64 9.16
N HIS A 31 -17.51 37.35 8.53
CA HIS A 31 -18.03 36.97 7.21
C HIS A 31 -16.98 37.11 6.10
N ALA A 32 -16.15 38.16 6.13
CA ALA A 32 -15.09 38.35 5.14
C ALA A 32 -13.98 37.30 5.24
N GLN A 33 -13.68 36.76 6.43
CA GLN A 33 -12.77 35.61 6.59
C GLN A 33 -13.38 34.28 6.12
N ALA A 34 -14.70 34.11 6.17
CA ALA A 34 -15.39 32.91 5.69
C ALA A 34 -15.41 32.80 4.15
N GLU A 35 -15.31 33.92 3.42
CA GLU A 35 -15.26 33.94 1.95
C GLU A 35 -13.84 33.76 1.37
N GLN A 36 -12.78 33.94 2.17
CA GLN A 36 -11.43 33.80 1.67
C GLN A 36 -11.15 32.33 1.34
N ARG A 37 -10.86 32.03 0.06
CA ARG A 37 -10.50 30.70 -0.40
C ARG A 37 -9.00 30.56 -0.61
N VAL A 38 -8.49 29.34 -0.41
CA VAL A 38 -7.07 28.99 -0.57
C VAL A 38 -6.91 27.77 -1.47
N PRO A 39 -5.84 27.72 -2.29
CA PRO A 39 -5.55 26.55 -3.11
C PRO A 39 -5.08 25.39 -2.25
N MET A 40 -5.52 24.18 -2.59
CA MET A 40 -5.04 22.95 -1.99
C MET A 40 -3.83 22.43 -2.77
N ALA A 41 -2.66 22.42 -2.12
CA ALA A 41 -1.45 21.82 -2.68
C ALA A 41 -1.60 20.30 -2.82
N GLY A 42 -0.91 19.71 -3.79
CA GLY A 42 -0.82 18.25 -3.96
C GLY A 42 -2.07 17.55 -4.53
N GLN A 43 -3.13 18.28 -4.89
CA GLN A 43 -4.37 17.72 -5.45
C GLN A 43 -4.37 17.56 -6.98
N SER A 44 -3.44 18.21 -7.67
CA SER A 44 -3.35 18.08 -9.13
C SER A 44 -2.45 16.90 -9.45
N VAL A 45 -2.95 16.00 -10.29
CA VAL A 45 -2.23 14.79 -10.71
C VAL A 45 -1.00 15.18 -11.55
N PRO A 46 0.23 14.75 -11.19
CA PRO A 46 1.43 15.06 -11.95
C PRO A 46 1.41 14.54 -13.40
N LEU A 47 0.65 13.46 -13.66
CA LEU A 47 0.46 12.85 -14.99
C LEU A 47 -0.05 13.84 -16.05
N LEU A 48 -0.74 14.92 -15.63
CA LEU A 48 -1.22 15.98 -16.54
C LEU A 48 -0.09 16.67 -17.32
N LYS A 49 1.16 16.62 -16.84
CA LYS A 49 2.32 17.17 -17.56
C LYS A 49 2.63 16.39 -18.85
N GLN A 50 2.20 15.13 -18.92
CA GLN A 50 2.42 14.24 -20.07
C GLN A 50 1.19 14.12 -20.97
N ALA A 51 0.00 14.49 -20.47
CA ALA A 51 -1.27 14.34 -21.19
C ALA A 51 -1.63 15.58 -22.01
N ARG A 52 -2.32 15.38 -23.15
CA ARG A 52 -2.91 16.49 -23.93
C ARG A 52 -4.32 16.79 -23.43
N LYS A 53 -4.66 18.07 -23.33
CA LYS A 53 -6.03 18.53 -23.08
C LYS A 53 -6.92 18.20 -24.29
N ALA A 54 -8.05 17.53 -24.06
CA ALA A 54 -8.95 17.00 -25.08
C ALA A 54 -10.36 17.63 -25.07
N GLY A 55 -10.61 18.58 -24.17
CA GLY A 55 -11.88 19.32 -24.06
C GLY A 55 -12.43 19.31 -22.63
N GLU A 56 -13.62 19.85 -22.45
CA GLU A 56 -14.37 19.79 -21.18
C GLU A 56 -15.11 18.45 -21.07
N ILE A 57 -15.36 18.00 -19.83
CA ILE A 57 -16.27 16.88 -19.59
C ILE A 57 -17.73 17.35 -19.63
N ASP A 58 -18.68 16.42 -19.68
CA ASP A 58 -20.10 16.76 -19.59
C ASP A 58 -20.40 17.38 -18.22
N ALA A 59 -21.06 18.55 -18.19
CA ALA A 59 -21.35 19.28 -16.96
C ALA A 59 -22.26 18.52 -15.98
N GLY A 60 -23.03 17.55 -16.49
CA GLY A 60 -23.88 16.64 -15.74
C GLY A 60 -23.22 15.30 -15.42
N GLN A 61 -21.95 15.07 -15.82
CA GLN A 61 -21.20 13.87 -15.45
C GLN A 61 -21.15 13.75 -13.93
N MET A 62 -21.61 12.62 -13.40
CA MET A 62 -21.54 12.34 -11.96
C MET A 62 -20.11 12.04 -11.55
N LEU A 63 -19.68 12.66 -10.46
CA LEU A 63 -18.40 12.45 -9.80
C LEU A 63 -18.65 11.89 -8.40
N ASN A 64 -17.94 10.81 -8.07
CA ASN A 64 -17.90 10.24 -6.73
C ASN A 64 -16.62 10.76 -6.07
N LEU A 65 -16.78 11.52 -4.99
CA LEU A 65 -15.72 12.22 -4.30
C LEU A 65 -15.42 11.56 -2.95
N SER A 66 -14.15 11.46 -2.60
CA SER A 66 -13.71 11.06 -1.25
C SER A 66 -12.90 12.21 -0.64
N ILE A 67 -13.44 12.82 0.40
CA ILE A 67 -12.79 13.95 1.07
C ILE A 67 -11.95 13.41 2.22
N GLY A 68 -10.63 13.34 2.01
CA GLY A 68 -9.68 12.96 3.06
C GLY A 68 -9.50 14.10 4.06
N LEU A 69 -9.52 13.77 5.35
CA LEU A 69 -9.38 14.72 6.45
C LEU A 69 -8.03 14.55 7.18
N ARG A 70 -7.50 15.65 7.68
CA ARG A 70 -6.20 15.70 8.35
C ARG A 70 -6.26 15.07 9.72
N LEU A 71 -5.33 14.14 9.98
CA LEU A 71 -5.00 13.69 11.33
C LEU A 71 -4.60 14.88 12.21
N GLN A 72 -5.13 14.89 13.42
CA GLN A 72 -4.76 15.77 14.52
C GLN A 72 -3.60 15.15 15.31
N HIS A 73 -2.83 16.00 16.01
CA HIS A 73 -1.80 15.56 16.98
C HIS A 73 -0.77 14.58 16.38
N GLN A 74 -0.32 14.85 15.15
CA GLN A 74 0.56 13.94 14.40
C GLN A 74 1.88 13.66 15.11
N ASP A 75 2.43 14.63 15.83
CA ASP A 75 3.62 14.46 16.67
C ASP A 75 3.41 13.43 17.79
N VAL A 76 2.24 13.48 18.44
CA VAL A 76 1.83 12.51 19.46
C VAL A 76 1.64 11.13 18.83
N LEU A 77 1.01 11.05 17.65
CA LEU A 77 0.86 9.79 16.92
C LEU A 77 2.21 9.18 16.53
N THR A 78 3.13 9.97 15.98
CA THR A 78 4.48 9.49 15.65
C THR A 78 5.20 8.95 16.88
N GLN A 79 5.10 9.62 18.02
CA GLN A 79 5.71 9.12 19.26
C GLN A 79 5.03 7.84 19.76
N LEU A 80 3.69 7.76 19.66
CA LEU A 80 2.96 6.55 20.01
C LEU A 80 3.43 5.37 19.15
N LEU A 81 3.48 5.54 17.83
CA LEU A 81 3.89 4.49 16.89
C LEU A 81 5.30 3.96 17.20
N ARG A 82 6.26 4.85 17.52
CA ARG A 82 7.59 4.44 18.00
C ARG A 82 7.51 3.63 19.29
N ASN A 83 6.72 4.09 20.25
CA ASN A 83 6.63 3.47 21.57
C ASN A 83 5.91 2.11 21.55
N ILE A 84 4.97 1.88 20.64
CA ILE A 84 4.26 0.59 20.54
C ILE A 84 5.07 -0.46 19.77
N SER A 85 6.04 -0.03 18.95
CA SER A 85 6.94 -0.92 18.19
C SER A 85 8.31 -1.14 18.85
N ASP A 86 8.66 -0.39 19.89
CA ASP A 86 9.94 -0.52 20.61
C ASP A 86 9.84 -1.58 21.73
N PRO A 87 10.57 -2.71 21.66
CA PRO A 87 10.54 -3.76 22.70
C PRO A 87 11.05 -3.31 24.08
N HIS A 88 11.69 -2.14 24.19
CA HIS A 88 12.13 -1.55 25.46
C HIS A 88 11.12 -0.55 26.04
N SER A 89 10.07 -0.21 25.30
CA SER A 89 9.03 0.71 25.74
C SER A 89 7.99 0.00 26.61
N THR A 90 7.52 0.69 27.65
CA THR A 90 6.36 0.23 28.46
C THR A 90 5.03 0.25 27.70
N GLN A 91 5.00 0.79 26.48
CA GLN A 91 3.85 0.78 25.59
C GLN A 91 3.98 -0.25 24.47
N TYR A 92 5.05 -1.07 24.47
CA TYR A 92 5.25 -2.11 23.46
C TYR A 92 4.01 -3.00 23.34
N HIS A 93 3.49 -3.15 22.11
CA HIS A 93 2.28 -3.91 21.80
C HIS A 93 0.97 -3.45 22.50
N HIS A 94 0.95 -2.24 23.09
CA HIS A 94 -0.28 -1.61 23.56
C HIS A 94 -1.00 -0.89 22.41
N PHE A 95 -1.55 -1.69 21.50
CA PHE A 95 -2.27 -1.20 20.32
C PHE A 95 -3.60 -0.53 20.66
N LEU A 96 -4.01 0.42 19.83
CA LEU A 96 -5.28 1.12 19.95
C LEU A 96 -6.43 0.34 19.31
N THR A 97 -7.65 0.58 19.80
CA THR A 97 -8.88 0.27 19.05
C THR A 97 -9.20 1.39 18.05
N PRO A 98 -10.03 1.14 17.02
CA PRO A 98 -10.49 2.20 16.10
C PRO A 98 -11.12 3.40 16.83
N GLN A 99 -11.89 3.18 17.89
CA GLN A 99 -12.51 4.25 18.67
C GLN A 99 -11.50 5.06 19.47
N GLN A 100 -10.45 4.41 20.00
CA GLN A 100 -9.37 5.11 20.69
C GLN A 100 -8.54 5.94 19.73
N PHE A 101 -8.33 5.46 18.50
CA PHE A 101 -7.66 6.22 17.45
C PHE A 101 -8.51 7.43 17.04
N GLU A 102 -9.80 7.22 16.72
CA GLU A 102 -10.72 8.30 16.33
C GLU A 102 -10.74 9.42 17.39
N ALA A 103 -10.87 9.05 18.65
CA ALA A 103 -10.96 10.01 19.75
C ALA A 103 -9.69 10.84 19.96
N GLN A 104 -8.52 10.34 19.55
CA GLN A 104 -7.22 10.98 19.79
C GLN A 104 -6.66 11.71 18.57
N PHE A 105 -6.90 11.19 17.37
CA PHE A 105 -6.16 11.60 16.17
C PHE A 105 -7.06 12.02 15.00
N SER A 106 -8.37 11.80 15.05
CA SER A 106 -9.27 12.25 13.99
C SER A 106 -9.76 13.69 14.22
N PRO A 107 -10.18 14.42 13.16
CA PRO A 107 -10.86 15.69 13.34
C PRO A 107 -12.08 15.55 14.25
N THR A 108 -12.37 16.56 15.05
CA THR A 108 -13.53 16.57 15.95
C THR A 108 -14.85 16.47 15.18
N ALA A 109 -15.91 16.01 15.85
CA ALA A 109 -17.25 15.94 15.26
C ALA A 109 -17.70 17.29 14.66
N ASP A 110 -17.41 18.42 15.32
CA ASP A 110 -17.73 19.76 14.82
C ASP A 110 -16.93 20.11 13.57
N GLN A 111 -15.64 19.78 13.51
CA GLN A 111 -14.81 19.98 12.30
C GLN A 111 -15.32 19.14 11.12
N ARG A 112 -15.68 17.88 11.37
CA ARG A 112 -16.28 17.01 10.34
C ARG A 112 -17.61 17.58 9.85
N GLN A 113 -18.45 18.06 10.78
CA GLN A 113 -19.74 18.65 10.44
C GLN A 113 -19.57 19.94 9.61
N GLN A 114 -18.55 20.76 9.88
CA GLN A 114 -18.25 21.94 9.05
C GLN A 114 -17.92 21.58 7.59
N VAL A 115 -17.21 20.47 7.36
CA VAL A 115 -16.94 19.97 6.02
C VAL A 115 -18.23 19.46 5.37
N VAL A 116 -19.03 18.67 6.09
CA VAL A 116 -20.34 18.18 5.60
C VAL A 116 -21.26 19.34 5.21
N ASP A 117 -21.39 20.35 6.08
CA ASP A 117 -22.23 21.53 5.84
C ASP A 117 -21.73 22.32 4.63
N TYR A 118 -20.42 22.45 4.48
CA TYR A 118 -19.82 23.06 3.30
C TYR A 118 -20.20 22.32 2.02
N LEU A 119 -19.96 21.00 1.94
CA LEU A 119 -20.27 20.20 0.75
C LEU A 119 -21.76 20.33 0.36
N ARG A 120 -22.67 20.20 1.35
CA ARG A 120 -24.11 20.39 1.14
C ARG A 120 -24.47 21.80 0.69
N SER A 121 -23.81 22.83 1.23
CA SER A 121 -24.03 24.22 0.81
C SER A 121 -23.61 24.48 -0.64
N GLN A 122 -22.65 23.68 -1.16
CA GLN A 122 -22.24 23.73 -2.56
C GLN A 122 -23.11 22.85 -3.48
N GLY A 123 -24.16 22.24 -2.95
CA GLY A 123 -25.10 21.41 -3.71
C GLY A 123 -24.65 19.96 -3.93
N LEU A 124 -23.55 19.53 -3.30
CA LEU A 124 -23.11 18.14 -3.29
C LEU A 124 -23.95 17.33 -2.28
N THR A 125 -24.18 16.06 -2.59
CA THR A 125 -24.81 15.11 -1.67
C THR A 125 -23.72 14.41 -0.87
N VAL A 126 -23.82 14.44 0.47
CA VAL A 126 -22.92 13.67 1.35
C VAL A 126 -23.54 12.31 1.61
N ASP A 127 -22.82 11.26 1.22
CA ASP A 127 -23.26 9.85 1.32
C ASP A 127 -22.94 9.25 2.67
N SER A 128 -21.71 9.48 3.16
CA SER A 128 -21.23 8.90 4.40
C SER A 128 -20.13 9.74 5.05
N VAL A 129 -19.96 9.53 6.35
CA VAL A 129 -18.74 9.87 7.08
C VAL A 129 -18.23 8.55 7.65
N SER A 130 -16.99 8.21 7.35
CA SER A 130 -16.33 7.01 7.86
C SER A 130 -16.35 6.96 9.40
N SER A 131 -16.35 5.74 9.97
CA SER A 131 -16.46 5.54 11.41
C SER A 131 -15.24 6.06 12.20
N ASN A 132 -14.06 6.07 11.60
CA ASN A 132 -12.87 6.73 12.13
C ASN A 132 -12.82 8.23 11.81
N GLY A 133 -13.79 8.77 11.06
CA GLY A 133 -13.88 10.19 10.76
C GLY A 133 -12.76 10.76 9.89
N LEU A 134 -12.06 9.92 9.12
CA LEU A 134 -10.97 10.36 8.23
C LEU A 134 -11.43 10.61 6.78
N LEU A 135 -12.50 9.95 6.35
CA LEU A 135 -13.11 10.12 5.03
C LEU A 135 -14.55 10.62 5.13
N ILE A 136 -14.92 11.52 4.21
CA ILE A 136 -16.31 11.90 3.93
C ILE A 136 -16.56 11.63 2.45
N ASN A 137 -17.49 10.73 2.14
CA ASN A 137 -17.88 10.45 0.76
C ASN A 137 -19.06 11.31 0.35
N ALA A 138 -18.97 11.82 -0.86
CA ALA A 138 -20.00 12.67 -1.45
C ALA A 138 -20.07 12.45 -2.96
N HIS A 139 -21.20 12.81 -3.56
CA HIS A 139 -21.34 12.84 -5.01
C HIS A 139 -22.03 14.12 -5.49
N GLY A 140 -21.79 14.43 -6.76
CA GLY A 140 -22.42 15.54 -7.45
C GLY A 140 -22.04 15.56 -8.93
N THR A 141 -22.62 16.48 -9.69
CA THR A 141 -22.25 16.67 -11.09
C THR A 141 -20.90 17.38 -11.20
N ALA A 142 -20.24 17.26 -12.35
CA ALA A 142 -19.03 18.00 -12.67
C ALA A 142 -19.20 19.51 -12.46
N SER A 143 -20.32 20.10 -12.91
CA SER A 143 -20.63 21.52 -12.68
C SER A 143 -20.76 21.89 -11.20
N GLN A 144 -21.31 21.01 -10.36
CA GLN A 144 -21.35 21.23 -8.91
C GLN A 144 -19.95 21.17 -8.30
N ALA A 145 -19.12 20.22 -8.70
CA ALA A 145 -17.73 20.13 -8.22
C ALA A 145 -16.87 21.33 -8.67
N GLU A 146 -17.01 21.77 -9.93
CA GLU A 146 -16.36 22.98 -10.45
C GLU A 146 -16.74 24.22 -9.64
N SER A 147 -18.03 24.38 -9.31
CA SER A 147 -18.51 25.49 -8.47
C SER A 147 -18.00 25.35 -7.03
N ALA A 148 -18.10 24.15 -6.46
CA ALA A 148 -17.70 23.85 -5.09
C ALA A 148 -16.22 24.11 -4.88
N PHE A 149 -15.36 23.77 -5.82
CA PHE A 149 -13.91 23.81 -5.64
C PHE A 149 -13.20 24.83 -6.53
N GLN A 150 -13.93 25.66 -7.28
CA GLN A 150 -13.40 26.64 -8.23
C GLN A 150 -12.32 26.05 -9.15
N VAL A 151 -12.58 24.85 -9.66
CA VAL A 151 -11.74 24.16 -10.65
C VAL A 151 -12.45 24.12 -11.98
N GLN A 152 -11.70 23.75 -13.01
CA GLN A 152 -12.26 23.32 -14.29
C GLN A 152 -11.96 21.85 -14.50
N MET A 153 -12.98 21.07 -14.77
CA MET A 153 -12.86 19.65 -15.06
C MET A 153 -12.64 19.48 -16.56
N GLN A 154 -11.57 18.80 -16.92
CA GLN A 154 -11.15 18.66 -18.30
C GLN A 154 -10.92 17.20 -18.63
N LYS A 155 -11.21 16.86 -19.87
CA LYS A 155 -10.85 15.59 -20.48
C LYS A 155 -9.41 15.67 -20.97
N TYR A 156 -8.64 14.63 -20.68
CA TYR A 156 -7.25 14.48 -21.07
C TYR A 156 -7.05 13.19 -21.84
N GLN A 157 -6.04 13.21 -22.71
CA GLN A 157 -5.60 12.04 -23.46
C GLN A 157 -4.11 11.80 -23.21
N LEU A 158 -3.76 10.58 -22.82
CA LEU A 158 -2.39 10.09 -22.69
C LEU A 158 -2.28 8.78 -23.48
N GLY A 159 -1.51 8.78 -24.58
CA GLY A 159 -1.51 7.64 -25.51
C GLY A 159 -2.93 7.31 -26.00
N SER A 160 -3.36 6.05 -25.88
CA SER A 160 -4.73 5.59 -26.16
C SER A 160 -5.72 5.85 -25.01
N ARG A 161 -5.22 6.13 -23.80
CA ARG A 161 -6.04 6.32 -22.60
C ARG A 161 -6.66 7.71 -22.57
N THR A 162 -7.91 7.75 -22.14
CA THR A 162 -8.68 8.97 -21.92
C THR A 162 -9.16 8.99 -20.48
N PHE A 163 -9.08 10.14 -19.84
CA PHE A 163 -9.50 10.33 -18.45
C PHE A 163 -9.95 11.78 -18.23
N TYR A 164 -10.57 12.08 -17.11
CA TYR A 164 -10.85 13.44 -16.65
C TYR A 164 -9.97 13.80 -15.47
N ALA A 165 -9.71 15.10 -15.29
CA ALA A 165 -9.02 15.64 -14.13
C ALA A 165 -9.33 17.13 -13.94
N ASN A 166 -9.10 17.64 -12.74
CA ASN A 166 -9.06 19.07 -12.46
C ASN A 166 -7.81 19.73 -13.09
N ALA A 167 -8.03 20.79 -13.86
CA ALA A 167 -6.95 21.49 -14.59
C ALA A 167 -6.02 22.32 -13.68
N SER A 168 -6.42 22.58 -12.44
CA SER A 168 -5.69 23.35 -11.44
C SER A 168 -6.00 22.86 -10.03
N ALA A 169 -5.19 23.30 -9.06
CA ALA A 169 -5.46 23.04 -7.65
C ALA A 169 -6.87 23.53 -7.25
N PRO A 170 -7.67 22.70 -6.54
CA PRO A 170 -8.96 23.11 -6.03
C PRO A 170 -8.82 24.14 -4.91
N MET A 171 -9.83 25.01 -4.82
CA MET A 171 -9.93 26.11 -3.87
C MET A 171 -11.04 25.82 -2.86
N ILE A 172 -10.67 25.81 -1.58
CA ILE A 172 -11.60 25.63 -0.46
C ILE A 172 -11.60 26.86 0.45
N PRO A 173 -12.65 27.09 1.26
CA PRO A 173 -12.62 28.11 2.30
C PRO A 173 -11.40 27.94 3.22
N ALA A 174 -10.73 29.05 3.54
CA ALA A 174 -9.53 29.06 4.37
C ALA A 174 -9.76 28.37 5.72
N ALA A 175 -10.95 28.51 6.31
CA ALA A 175 -11.33 27.84 7.55
C ALA A 175 -11.24 26.31 7.47
N LEU A 176 -11.51 25.71 6.30
CA LEU A 176 -11.50 24.26 6.11
C LEU A 176 -10.12 23.71 5.73
N SER A 177 -9.16 24.58 5.39
CA SER A 177 -7.81 24.15 4.96
C SER A 177 -7.01 23.40 6.03
N THR A 178 -7.37 23.61 7.30
CA THR A 178 -6.77 22.91 8.46
C THR A 178 -7.44 21.56 8.75
N VAL A 179 -8.56 21.25 8.09
CA VAL A 179 -9.34 20.03 8.28
C VAL A 179 -9.29 19.14 7.03
N ILE A 180 -9.50 19.71 5.84
CA ILE A 180 -9.46 18.96 4.58
C ILE A 180 -8.01 18.75 4.15
N LEU A 181 -7.66 17.49 3.91
CA LEU A 181 -6.38 17.05 3.37
C LEU A 181 -6.45 16.89 1.86
N SER A 182 -7.48 16.19 1.36
CA SER A 182 -7.63 15.81 -0.05
C SER A 182 -9.07 15.89 -0.55
N ILE A 183 -9.20 15.93 -1.87
CA ILE A 183 -10.47 15.77 -2.59
C ILE A 183 -10.23 14.73 -3.70
N GLY A 184 -10.29 13.45 -3.33
CA GLY A 184 -10.21 12.34 -4.27
C GLY A 184 -11.45 12.29 -5.19
N GLY A 185 -11.27 11.78 -6.41
CA GLY A 185 -12.34 11.67 -7.41
C GLY A 185 -12.56 12.91 -8.29
N LEU A 186 -11.71 13.94 -8.15
CA LEU A 186 -11.61 15.02 -9.14
C LEU A 186 -10.84 14.60 -10.41
N ASP A 187 -10.32 13.39 -10.43
CA ASP A 187 -9.78 12.73 -11.62
C ASP A 187 -10.10 11.22 -11.60
N ASP A 188 -10.04 10.58 -12.77
CA ASP A 188 -10.03 9.11 -12.92
C ASP A 188 -8.76 8.63 -13.63
N SER A 189 -7.69 9.43 -13.49
CA SER A 189 -6.44 9.31 -14.23
C SER A 189 -5.47 8.28 -13.65
N VAL A 190 -5.65 7.90 -12.40
CA VAL A 190 -4.88 6.82 -11.76
C VAL A 190 -5.82 5.65 -11.50
N LYS A 191 -5.37 4.47 -11.90
CA LYS A 191 -6.02 3.19 -11.65
C LYS A 191 -4.94 2.27 -11.14
N LEU A 192 -5.21 1.60 -10.04
CA LEU A 192 -4.31 0.57 -9.57
C LEU A 192 -4.35 -0.58 -10.58
N HIS A 193 -3.25 -1.30 -10.67
CA HIS A 193 -3.14 -2.46 -11.53
C HIS A 193 -2.62 -3.64 -10.72
N PRO A 194 -3.01 -4.88 -11.10
CA PRO A 194 -2.43 -6.07 -10.51
C PRO A 194 -0.92 -6.11 -10.82
N LEU A 195 -0.13 -6.52 -9.84
CA LEU A 195 1.33 -6.62 -9.94
C LEU A 195 1.78 -8.08 -10.19
N SER A 196 1.06 -8.78 -11.09
CA SER A 196 1.30 -10.18 -11.46
C SER A 196 1.58 -10.38 -12.95
N SER A 197 2.41 -11.37 -13.29
CA SER A 197 2.71 -11.74 -14.68
C SER A 197 2.36 -13.19 -14.94
N LEU A 198 1.50 -13.41 -15.94
CA LEU A 198 1.05 -14.73 -16.35
C LEU A 198 2.00 -15.33 -17.40
N VAL A 199 2.45 -16.56 -17.17
CA VAL A 199 3.15 -17.37 -18.16
C VAL A 199 2.26 -18.54 -18.58
N PRO A 200 1.64 -18.50 -19.78
CA PRO A 200 0.74 -19.56 -20.25
C PRO A 200 1.53 -20.76 -20.81
N THR A 201 2.30 -21.48 -19.98
CA THR A 201 3.01 -22.72 -20.38
C THR A 201 3.23 -23.70 -19.21
N PRO A 202 3.43 -25.02 -19.46
CA PRO A 202 3.24 -26.10 -18.48
C PRO A 202 4.48 -26.34 -17.59
N ARG A 203 4.97 -25.31 -16.92
CA ARG A 203 5.86 -25.51 -15.77
C ARG A 203 4.95 -25.61 -14.54
N ALA A 204 5.12 -26.64 -13.72
CA ALA A 204 4.52 -26.60 -12.39
C ALA A 204 5.21 -25.46 -11.64
N GLY A 205 4.46 -24.42 -11.28
CA GLY A 205 4.96 -23.44 -10.34
C GLY A 205 5.29 -24.11 -9.00
N TYR A 206 5.96 -23.41 -8.10
CA TYR A 206 6.28 -23.98 -6.80
C TYR A 206 5.00 -24.32 -6.03
N ALA A 207 4.98 -25.51 -5.45
CA ALA A 207 3.91 -25.96 -4.57
C ALA A 207 4.18 -25.56 -3.11
N GLN A 208 3.15 -25.57 -2.27
CA GLN A 208 3.24 -25.32 -0.83
C GLN A 208 4.47 -25.93 -0.14
N ASN A 209 4.79 -27.21 -0.37
CA ASN A 209 5.89 -27.87 0.33
C ASN A 209 7.27 -27.34 -0.09
N GLU A 210 7.41 -26.88 -1.34
CA GLU A 210 8.62 -26.29 -1.87
C GLU A 210 8.80 -24.87 -1.33
N LEU A 211 7.74 -24.06 -1.31
CA LEU A 211 7.75 -22.73 -0.70
C LEU A 211 8.04 -22.82 0.81
N ALA A 212 7.43 -23.79 1.50
CA ALA A 212 7.65 -24.00 2.93
C ALA A 212 9.07 -24.48 3.26
N GLY A 213 9.73 -25.20 2.35
CA GLY A 213 11.14 -25.56 2.46
C GLY A 213 12.07 -24.39 2.14
N ALA A 214 11.73 -23.59 1.12
CA ALA A 214 12.52 -22.44 0.68
C ALA A 214 12.62 -21.34 1.74
N TYR A 215 11.52 -21.05 2.46
CA TYR A 215 11.47 -19.95 3.43
C TYR A 215 11.47 -20.41 4.91
N ASP A 216 11.98 -21.62 5.17
CA ASP A 216 12.09 -22.26 6.49
C ASP A 216 10.78 -22.24 7.32
N ILE A 217 9.65 -22.56 6.69
CA ILE A 217 8.32 -22.63 7.34
C ILE A 217 8.08 -24.01 7.95
N ASN A 218 8.68 -25.07 7.40
CA ASN A 218 8.50 -26.45 7.87
C ASN A 218 8.65 -26.65 9.39
N PRO A 219 9.61 -26.02 10.09
CA PRO A 219 9.71 -26.10 11.56
C PRO A 219 8.45 -25.58 12.29
N LEU A 220 7.81 -24.52 11.76
CA LEU A 220 6.56 -23.96 12.29
C LEU A 220 5.39 -24.93 12.10
N TYR A 221 5.26 -25.52 10.91
CA TYR A 221 4.23 -26.53 10.63
C TYR A 221 4.35 -27.75 11.55
N GLN A 222 5.58 -28.21 11.82
CA GLN A 222 5.85 -29.31 12.75
C GLN A 222 5.49 -28.97 14.19
N ALA A 223 5.57 -27.69 14.57
CA ALA A 223 5.11 -27.17 15.85
C ALA A 223 3.59 -26.93 15.91
N GLY A 224 2.85 -27.18 14.82
CA GLY A 224 1.41 -26.94 14.74
C GLY A 224 1.01 -25.48 14.50
N VAL A 225 1.96 -24.64 14.09
CA VAL A 225 1.69 -23.25 13.69
C VAL A 225 1.28 -23.24 12.23
N GLN A 226 0.04 -22.85 11.94
CA GLN A 226 -0.54 -22.86 10.59
C GLN A 226 -1.42 -21.62 10.33
N GLY A 227 -1.33 -20.60 11.19
CA GLY A 227 -2.13 -19.37 11.11
C GLY A 227 -3.37 -19.40 12.01
N ASN A 228 -3.39 -20.27 13.02
CA ASN A 228 -4.53 -20.44 13.91
C ASN A 228 -4.86 -19.13 14.63
N GLY A 229 -6.15 -18.77 14.63
CA GLY A 229 -6.64 -17.56 15.29
C GLY A 229 -6.18 -16.25 14.65
N GLN A 230 -5.53 -16.31 13.48
CA GLN A 230 -5.17 -15.13 12.71
C GLN A 230 -6.16 -14.89 11.57
N ALA A 231 -6.32 -13.63 11.21
CA ALA A 231 -7.02 -13.21 10.02
C ALA A 231 -6.14 -12.31 9.13
N VAL A 232 -6.17 -12.60 7.84
CA VAL A 232 -5.49 -11.82 6.78
C VAL A 232 -6.57 -11.11 5.97
N ALA A 233 -6.52 -9.78 5.93
CA ALA A 233 -7.31 -9.02 4.97
C ALA A 233 -6.60 -9.04 3.62
N VAL A 234 -7.35 -9.33 2.56
CA VAL A 234 -6.85 -9.29 1.18
C VAL A 234 -7.52 -8.10 0.51
N PHE A 235 -6.73 -7.12 0.10
CA PHE A 235 -7.23 -5.93 -0.59
C PHE A 235 -7.37 -6.22 -2.08
N GLU A 236 -8.60 -6.15 -2.59
CA GLU A 236 -8.90 -6.48 -3.98
C GLU A 236 -9.72 -5.40 -4.67
N LEU A 237 -9.44 -5.20 -5.97
CA LEU A 237 -10.19 -4.29 -6.84
C LEU A 237 -10.96 -4.98 -7.96
N ASP A 238 -11.06 -6.30 -7.88
CA ASP A 238 -11.88 -7.18 -8.71
C ASP A 238 -12.36 -8.39 -7.88
N GLY A 239 -13.35 -9.13 -8.36
CA GLY A 239 -13.78 -10.38 -7.73
C GLY A 239 -12.95 -11.58 -8.19
N TYR A 240 -13.19 -12.74 -7.57
CA TYR A 240 -12.58 -14.03 -7.91
C TYR A 240 -13.64 -15.09 -8.23
N GLN A 241 -13.25 -16.24 -8.79
CA GLN A 241 -14.12 -17.38 -9.03
C GLN A 241 -14.00 -18.39 -7.86
N PRO A 242 -14.99 -18.53 -6.95
CA PRO A 242 -14.85 -19.40 -5.77
C PRO A 242 -14.65 -20.89 -6.08
N ALA A 243 -15.09 -21.31 -7.27
CA ALA A 243 -14.87 -22.67 -7.74
C ALA A 243 -13.38 -22.96 -8.03
N ASP A 244 -12.64 -21.95 -8.47
CA ASP A 244 -11.22 -22.07 -8.83
C ASP A 244 -10.39 -22.27 -7.57
N ILE A 245 -10.62 -21.43 -6.55
CA ILE A 245 -10.03 -21.61 -5.21
C ILE A 245 -10.30 -23.00 -4.62
N SER A 246 -11.56 -23.47 -4.74
CA SER A 246 -11.95 -24.79 -4.21
C SER A 246 -11.25 -25.92 -4.96
N GLN A 247 -11.06 -25.75 -6.26
CA GLN A 247 -10.42 -26.71 -7.15
C GLN A 247 -8.91 -26.74 -6.89
N PHE A 248 -8.25 -25.58 -6.79
CA PHE A 248 -6.83 -25.46 -6.42
C PHE A 248 -6.54 -26.22 -5.13
N ALA A 249 -7.30 -25.92 -4.06
CA ALA A 249 -7.10 -26.59 -2.78
C ALA A 249 -7.30 -28.12 -2.87
N THR A 250 -8.19 -28.59 -3.74
CA THR A 250 -8.39 -30.03 -3.96
C THR A 250 -7.24 -30.67 -4.74
N GLU A 251 -6.80 -30.03 -5.83
CA GLU A 251 -5.73 -30.51 -6.71
C GLU A 251 -4.37 -30.54 -6.01
N HIS A 252 -4.09 -29.52 -5.20
CA HIS A 252 -2.85 -29.39 -4.43
C HIS A 252 -2.92 -30.01 -3.04
N HIS A 253 -4.01 -30.72 -2.72
CA HIS A 253 -4.20 -31.43 -1.45
C HIS A 253 -4.10 -30.53 -0.20
N LEU A 254 -4.56 -29.29 -0.33
CA LEU A 254 -4.63 -28.29 0.73
C LEU A 254 -5.95 -28.38 1.48
N SER A 255 -5.99 -27.72 2.64
CA SER A 255 -7.27 -27.44 3.30
C SER A 255 -8.07 -26.42 2.48
N GLN A 256 -9.38 -26.55 2.49
CA GLN A 256 -10.26 -25.53 1.91
C GLN A 256 -10.13 -24.25 2.74
N PRO A 257 -9.85 -23.08 2.12
CA PRO A 257 -9.64 -21.86 2.87
C PRO A 257 -10.93 -21.39 3.54
N ASN A 258 -10.79 -20.80 4.72
CA ASN A 258 -11.88 -20.08 5.37
C ASN A 258 -11.92 -18.65 4.80
N LEU A 259 -12.89 -18.36 3.93
CA LEU A 259 -13.01 -17.08 3.25
C LEU A 259 -14.25 -16.30 3.72
N THR A 260 -14.16 -14.97 3.74
CA THR A 260 -15.34 -14.09 3.86
C THR A 260 -15.14 -12.85 3.02
N ASN A 261 -16.02 -12.64 2.04
CA ASN A 261 -16.01 -11.43 1.23
C ASN A 261 -16.60 -10.26 2.01
N VAL A 262 -15.94 -9.11 1.93
CA VAL A 262 -16.39 -7.81 2.42
C VAL A 262 -16.47 -6.87 1.22
N LEU A 263 -17.69 -6.70 0.72
CA LEU A 263 -17.94 -5.87 -0.47
C LEU A 263 -18.04 -4.39 -0.09
N VAL A 264 -17.27 -3.54 -0.76
CA VAL A 264 -17.17 -2.10 -0.53
C VAL A 264 -17.75 -1.36 -1.74
N ASP A 265 -18.51 -0.29 -1.49
CA ASP A 265 -19.04 0.65 -2.50
C ASP A 265 -19.75 0.01 -3.71
N GLY A 266 -20.47 -1.08 -3.47
CA GLY A 266 -21.26 -1.76 -4.50
C GLY A 266 -20.46 -2.73 -5.37
N ALA A 267 -19.22 -3.07 -5.00
CA ALA A 267 -18.57 -4.30 -5.45
C ALA A 267 -19.52 -5.50 -5.25
N ASN A 268 -19.40 -6.51 -6.11
CA ASN A 268 -20.40 -7.57 -6.22
C ASN A 268 -19.84 -9.01 -6.19
N GLY A 269 -18.54 -9.20 -5.96
CA GLY A 269 -17.94 -10.54 -5.96
C GLY A 269 -17.71 -11.14 -7.33
N ALA A 270 -18.06 -10.45 -8.43
CA ALA A 270 -17.98 -11.03 -9.76
C ALA A 270 -16.55 -10.97 -10.29
N ALA A 271 -16.04 -12.13 -10.71
CA ALA A 271 -14.73 -12.25 -11.34
C ALA A 271 -14.65 -11.48 -12.66
N GLY A 272 -13.73 -10.52 -12.72
CA GLY A 272 -13.46 -9.69 -13.88
C GLY A 272 -12.10 -9.95 -14.52
N ALA A 273 -11.41 -8.87 -14.89
CA ALA A 273 -10.13 -8.91 -15.59
C ALA A 273 -8.92 -9.00 -14.64
N GLY A 274 -9.12 -8.68 -13.36
CA GLY A 274 -8.15 -8.86 -12.29
C GLY A 274 -8.42 -10.09 -11.43
N ALA A 275 -9.29 -11.01 -11.84
CA ALA A 275 -9.63 -12.18 -11.02
C ALA A 275 -8.43 -13.10 -10.76
N ILE A 276 -7.51 -13.21 -11.72
CA ILE A 276 -6.26 -13.98 -11.54
C ILE A 276 -5.41 -13.41 -10.39
N GLU A 277 -5.47 -12.11 -10.14
CA GLU A 277 -4.78 -11.47 -9.02
C GLU A 277 -5.39 -11.89 -7.69
N ALA A 278 -6.71 -11.76 -7.58
CA ALA A 278 -7.44 -12.17 -6.39
C ALA A 278 -7.29 -13.67 -6.11
N GLU A 279 -7.26 -14.50 -7.16
CA GLU A 279 -7.03 -15.95 -7.03
C GLU A 279 -5.61 -16.26 -6.58
N LEU A 280 -4.59 -15.62 -7.17
CA LEU A 280 -3.19 -15.74 -6.72
C LEU A 280 -3.04 -15.38 -5.24
N ASP A 281 -3.55 -14.22 -4.82
CA ASP A 281 -3.42 -13.75 -3.43
C ASP A 281 -4.06 -14.74 -2.44
N ILE A 282 -5.28 -15.21 -2.74
CA ILE A 282 -6.01 -16.15 -1.90
C ILE A 282 -5.29 -17.50 -1.81
N GLU A 283 -4.81 -18.01 -2.94
CA GLU A 283 -4.17 -19.31 -3.06
C GLU A 283 -2.82 -19.32 -2.35
N VAL A 284 -1.97 -18.32 -2.57
CA VAL A 284 -0.66 -18.20 -1.88
C VAL A 284 -0.84 -18.07 -0.38
N ILE A 285 -1.80 -17.26 0.10
CA ILE A 285 -2.09 -17.18 1.55
C ILE A 285 -2.57 -18.55 2.08
N ASN A 286 -3.38 -19.29 1.32
CA ASN A 286 -3.83 -20.61 1.73
C ASN A 286 -2.69 -21.65 1.76
N GLU A 287 -1.72 -21.54 0.87
CA GLU A 287 -0.51 -22.37 0.90
C GLU A 287 0.36 -22.06 2.12
N ILE A 288 0.55 -20.78 2.47
CA ILE A 288 1.45 -20.39 3.56
C ILE A 288 0.79 -20.47 4.94
N ALA A 289 -0.49 -20.12 5.07
CA ALA A 289 -1.21 -20.06 6.35
C ALA A 289 -2.59 -20.73 6.23
N PRO A 290 -2.66 -22.06 6.05
CA PRO A 290 -3.91 -22.77 5.70
C PRO A 290 -5.00 -22.73 6.79
N GLN A 291 -4.68 -22.32 8.03
CA GLN A 291 -5.65 -22.15 9.11
C GLN A 291 -6.00 -20.68 9.40
N ALA A 292 -5.42 -19.72 8.65
CA ALA A 292 -5.79 -18.32 8.76
C ALA A 292 -7.16 -18.06 8.10
N HIS A 293 -7.95 -17.17 8.70
CA HIS A 293 -9.18 -16.66 8.07
C HIS A 293 -8.81 -15.57 7.07
N GLN A 294 -9.20 -15.71 5.81
CA GLN A 294 -9.00 -14.66 4.82
C GLN A 294 -10.28 -13.81 4.67
N LEU A 295 -10.13 -12.51 4.85
CA LEU A 295 -11.19 -11.51 4.67
C LEU A 295 -10.93 -10.79 3.35
N ILE A 296 -11.73 -11.08 2.31
CA ILE A 296 -11.51 -10.56 0.96
C ILE A 296 -12.26 -9.23 0.81
N TYR A 297 -11.53 -8.12 0.93
CA TYR A 297 -12.09 -6.78 0.83
C TYR A 297 -12.08 -6.32 -0.63
N GLU A 298 -13.24 -6.35 -1.26
CA GLU A 298 -13.39 -6.00 -2.68
C GLU A 298 -13.99 -4.61 -2.84
N GLY A 299 -13.29 -3.73 -3.56
CA GLY A 299 -13.76 -2.38 -3.88
C GLY A 299 -13.68 -2.04 -5.37
N PRO A 300 -14.35 -0.97 -5.82
CA PRO A 300 -14.21 -0.51 -7.19
C PRO A 300 -12.86 0.17 -7.40
N ASN A 301 -12.16 -0.15 -8.49
CA ASN A 301 -10.91 0.51 -8.90
C ASN A 301 -11.13 1.98 -9.30
N SER A 302 -11.21 2.85 -8.31
CA SER A 302 -11.41 4.29 -8.39
C SER A 302 -10.81 4.93 -7.14
N THR A 303 -10.45 6.21 -7.19
CA THR A 303 -9.87 6.91 -6.02
C THR A 303 -10.73 6.76 -4.76
N GLN A 304 -12.05 6.95 -4.87
CA GLN A 304 -12.97 6.74 -3.75
C GLN A 304 -12.94 5.28 -3.27
N GLY A 305 -13.17 4.31 -4.17
CA GLY A 305 -13.22 2.89 -3.79
C GLY A 305 -11.93 2.37 -3.19
N VAL A 306 -10.77 2.83 -3.66
CA VAL A 306 -9.45 2.48 -3.10
C VAL A 306 -9.34 3.00 -1.67
N ASN A 307 -9.61 4.29 -1.45
CA ASN A 307 -9.60 4.89 -0.11
C ASN A 307 -10.57 4.19 0.84
N ASP A 308 -11.79 3.95 0.39
CA ASP A 308 -12.82 3.33 1.21
C ASP A 308 -12.51 1.87 1.52
N THR A 309 -11.89 1.13 0.61
CA THR A 309 -11.51 -0.27 0.84
C THR A 309 -10.38 -0.38 1.86
N TYR A 310 -9.31 0.42 1.72
CA TYR A 310 -8.26 0.50 2.75
C TYR A 310 -8.82 0.96 4.10
N ASN A 311 -9.64 2.00 4.08
CA ASN A 311 -10.23 2.54 5.31
C ASN A 311 -11.19 1.54 5.96
N ARG A 312 -11.90 0.73 5.16
CA ARG A 312 -12.80 -0.31 5.66
C ARG A 312 -12.04 -1.42 6.37
N ILE A 313 -10.92 -1.88 5.80
CA ILE A 313 -10.02 -2.87 6.45
C ILE A 313 -9.64 -2.40 7.85
N VAL A 314 -9.17 -1.15 7.96
CA VAL A 314 -8.67 -0.59 9.21
C VAL A 314 -9.80 -0.29 10.20
N THR A 315 -10.96 0.17 9.73
CA THR A 315 -12.10 0.48 10.62
C THR A 315 -12.84 -0.75 11.11
N ASP A 316 -12.91 -1.82 10.32
CA ASP A 316 -13.43 -3.12 10.74
C ASP A 316 -12.52 -3.74 11.81
N ASN A 317 -11.20 -3.58 11.67
CA ASN A 317 -10.17 -4.05 12.62
C ASN A 317 -10.35 -5.54 12.98
N GLN A 318 -10.67 -6.36 11.96
CA GLN A 318 -10.88 -7.82 12.11
C GLN A 318 -9.62 -8.62 11.73
N ALA A 319 -8.77 -8.08 10.87
CA ALA A 319 -7.51 -8.69 10.45
C ALA A 319 -6.32 -8.20 11.27
N GLN A 320 -5.30 -9.03 11.40
CA GLN A 320 -4.00 -8.67 11.99
C GLN A 320 -2.95 -8.36 10.91
N VAL A 321 -3.20 -8.82 9.69
CA VAL A 321 -2.30 -8.67 8.54
C VAL A 321 -3.14 -8.26 7.32
N VAL A 322 -2.57 -7.44 6.44
CA VAL A 322 -3.15 -7.06 5.16
C VAL A 322 -2.19 -7.45 4.03
N SER A 323 -2.70 -8.15 3.02
CA SER A 323 -2.02 -8.36 1.73
C SER A 323 -2.55 -7.37 0.71
N VAL A 324 -1.65 -6.78 -0.08
CA VAL A 324 -1.96 -5.82 -1.12
C VAL A 324 -1.13 -6.12 -2.36
N SER A 325 -1.76 -6.59 -3.42
CA SER A 325 -1.09 -6.90 -4.69
C SER A 325 -1.56 -5.99 -5.84
N TRP A 326 -2.12 -4.84 -5.47
CA TRP A 326 -2.56 -3.78 -6.37
C TRP A 326 -1.75 -2.52 -6.10
N GLY A 327 -1.21 -1.92 -7.16
CA GLY A 327 -0.37 -0.74 -7.03
C GLY A 327 -0.45 0.24 -8.19
N GLU A 328 0.22 1.37 -8.03
CA GLU A 328 0.46 2.35 -9.07
C GLU A 328 1.79 3.08 -8.87
N CYS A 329 2.29 3.72 -9.93
CA CYS A 329 3.44 4.61 -9.79
C CYS A 329 3.13 5.82 -8.88
N GLU A 330 3.89 5.94 -7.79
CA GLU A 330 3.79 7.01 -6.80
C GLU A 330 3.85 8.40 -7.46
N ALA A 331 4.73 8.57 -8.45
CA ALA A 331 4.92 9.83 -9.15
C ALA A 331 3.72 10.26 -10.02
N GLN A 332 2.79 9.35 -10.30
CA GLN A 332 1.55 9.65 -11.03
C GLN A 332 0.43 10.06 -10.10
N SER A 333 0.49 9.74 -8.80
CA SER A 333 -0.51 10.12 -7.82
C SER A 333 -0.29 11.54 -7.28
N GLY A 334 -1.38 12.21 -6.88
CA GLY A 334 -1.30 13.49 -6.19
C GLY A 334 -0.77 13.29 -4.78
N SER A 335 0.20 14.11 -4.34
CA SER A 335 0.79 13.93 -3.00
C SER A 335 -0.22 14.05 -1.86
N ALA A 336 -1.33 14.78 -2.04
CA ALA A 336 -2.37 14.85 -1.02
C ALA A 336 -3.21 13.57 -0.93
N GLU A 337 -3.34 12.84 -2.03
CA GLU A 337 -4.00 11.54 -2.06
C GLU A 337 -3.15 10.49 -1.35
N LEU A 338 -1.86 10.43 -1.66
CA LEU A 338 -0.90 9.58 -0.96
C LEU A 338 -0.87 9.85 0.55
N GLN A 339 -1.00 11.12 0.97
CA GLN A 339 -1.11 11.49 2.39
C GLN A 339 -2.44 11.07 3.04
N THR A 340 -3.50 10.86 2.25
CA THR A 340 -4.77 10.32 2.75
C THR A 340 -4.61 8.84 3.09
N LEU A 341 -3.97 8.09 2.18
CA LEU A 341 -3.61 6.68 2.40
C LEU A 341 -2.64 6.52 3.58
N ASP A 342 -1.59 7.36 3.68
CA ASP A 342 -0.67 7.39 4.85
C ASP A 342 -1.42 7.58 6.18
N GLY A 343 -2.47 8.41 6.19
CA GLY A 343 -3.31 8.57 7.38
C GLY A 343 -4.04 7.28 7.79
N ILE A 344 -4.51 6.51 6.81
CA ILE A 344 -5.15 5.20 7.00
C ILE A 344 -4.12 4.16 7.46
N PHE A 345 -2.93 4.11 6.85
CA PHE A 345 -1.88 3.17 7.21
C PHE A 345 -1.25 3.47 8.58
N LYS A 346 -1.16 4.74 8.98
CA LYS A 346 -0.83 5.12 10.37
C LYS A 346 -1.85 4.58 11.37
N GLN A 347 -3.13 4.59 11.02
CA GLN A 347 -4.15 3.98 11.88
C GLN A 347 -3.99 2.45 11.93
N ALA A 348 -3.71 1.80 10.81
CA ALA A 348 -3.40 0.37 10.78
C ALA A 348 -2.24 0.03 11.73
N ALA A 349 -1.14 0.80 11.64
CA ALA A 349 0.03 0.64 12.50
C ALA A 349 -0.32 0.85 13.99
N ALA A 350 -1.11 1.88 14.32
CA ALA A 350 -1.55 2.16 15.69
C ALA A 350 -2.43 1.04 16.27
N GLN A 351 -3.16 0.33 15.42
CA GLN A 351 -3.99 -0.82 15.77
C GLN A 351 -3.23 -2.15 15.78
N GLY A 352 -1.93 -2.14 15.45
CA GLY A 352 -1.12 -3.35 15.38
C GLY A 352 -1.56 -4.25 14.23
N ILE A 353 -1.78 -3.67 13.06
CA ILE A 353 -2.00 -4.36 11.79
C ILE A 353 -0.71 -4.25 10.97
N SER A 354 -0.19 -5.37 10.46
CA SER A 354 0.90 -5.38 9.48
C SER A 354 0.31 -5.23 8.08
N VAL A 355 0.87 -4.38 7.22
CA VAL A 355 0.42 -4.23 5.82
C VAL A 355 1.59 -4.57 4.92
N PHE A 356 1.42 -5.53 4.02
CA PHE A 356 2.40 -5.94 3.03
C PHE A 356 1.88 -5.58 1.64
N ALA A 357 2.67 -4.83 0.88
CA ALA A 357 2.32 -4.45 -0.48
C ALA A 357 3.41 -4.83 -1.48
N ALA A 358 2.99 -5.39 -2.61
CA ALA A 358 3.85 -5.65 -3.75
C ALA A 358 4.57 -4.36 -4.19
N ALA A 359 5.89 -4.41 -4.38
CA ALA A 359 6.72 -3.23 -4.62
C ALA A 359 6.74 -2.75 -6.07
N GLY A 360 6.06 -3.46 -6.97
CA GLY A 360 6.01 -3.19 -8.40
C GLY A 360 6.76 -4.24 -9.22
N ASP A 361 6.47 -4.28 -10.52
CA ASP A 361 6.96 -5.32 -11.45
C ASP A 361 7.70 -4.76 -12.66
N SER A 362 7.96 -3.45 -12.65
CA SER A 362 8.66 -2.72 -13.72
C SER A 362 10.08 -2.33 -13.32
N GLY A 363 10.70 -3.09 -12.40
CA GLY A 363 11.98 -2.76 -11.80
C GLY A 363 11.96 -1.37 -11.14
N ALA A 364 13.02 -0.60 -11.33
CA ALA A 364 13.09 0.78 -10.82
C ALA A 364 12.28 1.82 -11.62
N TYR A 365 11.43 1.41 -12.57
CA TYR A 365 10.78 2.29 -13.57
C TYR A 365 9.25 2.15 -13.58
N ASP A 366 8.62 2.33 -12.42
CA ASP A 366 7.23 1.95 -12.20
C ASP A 366 6.19 2.74 -13.04
N CYS A 367 6.54 3.92 -13.53
CA CYS A 367 5.63 4.78 -14.29
C CYS A 367 5.45 4.39 -15.76
N ASN A 368 5.91 3.19 -16.17
CA ASN A 368 5.94 2.73 -17.57
C ASN A 368 6.61 3.75 -18.51
N ASP A 369 7.71 4.34 -18.03
CA ASP A 369 8.56 5.25 -18.80
C ASP A 369 10.04 5.01 -18.45
N LEU A 370 10.92 5.97 -18.75
CA LEU A 370 12.36 5.87 -18.49
C LEU A 370 12.79 6.55 -17.17
N ASN A 371 11.84 7.04 -16.38
CA ASN A 371 12.12 7.73 -15.13
C ASN A 371 12.09 6.75 -13.96
N LEU A 372 12.98 6.98 -12.99
CA LEU A 372 12.98 6.22 -11.76
C LEU A 372 11.74 6.57 -10.93
N ALA A 373 11.03 5.54 -10.47
CA ALA A 373 9.88 5.68 -9.61
C ALA A 373 9.62 4.37 -8.87
N VAL A 374 9.01 4.50 -7.70
CA VAL A 374 8.55 3.39 -6.87
C VAL A 374 7.04 3.28 -6.93
N ASP A 375 6.53 2.11 -6.58
CA ASP A 375 5.11 1.81 -6.51
C ASP A 375 4.48 2.34 -5.20
N SER A 376 3.19 2.64 -5.24
CA SER A 376 2.31 2.97 -4.13
C SER A 376 1.21 1.90 -4.05
N PRO A 377 0.93 1.31 -2.86
CA PRO A 377 1.27 1.85 -1.55
C PRO A 377 2.59 1.33 -0.95
N ALA A 378 3.38 0.52 -1.67
CA ALA A 378 4.64 -0.02 -1.12
C ALA A 378 5.63 1.06 -0.66
N SER A 379 5.58 2.25 -1.27
CA SER A 379 6.38 3.41 -0.87
C SER A 379 5.94 4.10 0.43
N ASP A 380 4.79 3.77 1.00
CA ASP A 380 4.34 4.33 2.28
C ASP A 380 5.18 3.79 3.47
N PRO A 381 5.66 4.64 4.40
CA PRO A 381 6.44 4.20 5.56
C PRO A 381 5.72 3.24 6.54
N TYR A 382 4.41 3.15 6.50
CA TYR A 382 3.64 2.27 7.39
C TYR A 382 3.24 0.96 6.70
N VAL A 383 3.68 0.77 5.46
CA VAL A 383 3.54 -0.43 4.65
C VAL A 383 4.90 -1.11 4.51
N THR A 384 4.93 -2.43 4.59
CA THR A 384 6.10 -3.25 4.24
C THR A 384 6.10 -3.45 2.73
N GLY A 385 7.00 -2.79 2.02
CA GLY A 385 7.16 -2.98 0.57
C GLY A 385 7.87 -4.30 0.28
N VAL A 386 7.27 -5.14 -0.56
CA VAL A 386 7.76 -6.49 -0.87
C VAL A 386 8.25 -6.57 -2.31
N GLY A 387 9.57 -6.64 -2.48
CA GLY A 387 10.26 -6.78 -3.76
C GLY A 387 10.31 -8.22 -4.26
N GLY A 388 11.05 -8.41 -5.36
CA GLY A 388 11.04 -9.64 -6.12
C GLY A 388 12.41 -10.28 -6.30
N THR A 389 12.49 -11.58 -6.06
CA THR A 389 13.65 -12.44 -6.34
C THR A 389 13.33 -13.45 -7.43
N HIS A 390 14.38 -14.07 -7.96
CA HIS A 390 14.34 -15.30 -8.74
C HIS A 390 14.88 -16.42 -7.84
N LEU A 391 13.99 -17.31 -7.39
CA LEU A 391 14.33 -18.43 -6.51
C LEU A 391 14.81 -19.65 -7.30
N GLN A 392 15.85 -20.28 -6.78
CA GLN A 392 16.30 -21.60 -7.20
C GLN A 392 16.37 -22.52 -5.99
N LEU A 393 15.57 -23.58 -6.01
CA LEU A 393 15.58 -24.59 -4.96
C LEU A 393 16.79 -25.51 -5.06
N ALA A 394 17.25 -25.98 -3.90
CA ALA A 394 18.19 -27.09 -3.81
C ALA A 394 17.51 -28.44 -4.12
N ASN A 395 18.30 -29.49 -4.29
CA ASN A 395 17.78 -30.85 -4.46
C ASN A 395 16.93 -31.24 -3.23
N GLY A 396 15.62 -31.42 -3.42
CA GLY A 396 14.70 -31.84 -2.35
C GLY A 396 13.66 -30.79 -1.93
N GLY A 397 13.68 -29.58 -2.50
CA GLY A 397 12.68 -28.54 -2.26
C GLY A 397 13.04 -27.53 -1.18
N ASP A 398 14.26 -27.60 -0.62
CA ASP A 398 14.78 -26.62 0.34
C ASP A 398 15.38 -25.39 -0.37
N TYR A 399 15.66 -24.33 0.38
CA TYR A 399 16.37 -23.15 -0.10
C TYR A 399 17.69 -23.51 -0.82
N GLY A 400 17.87 -23.02 -2.04
CA GLY A 400 19.12 -23.14 -2.78
C GLY A 400 19.85 -21.79 -2.88
N SER A 401 19.31 -20.89 -3.67
CA SER A 401 19.83 -19.54 -3.87
C SER A 401 18.77 -18.61 -4.45
N GLU A 402 18.95 -17.31 -4.26
CA GLU A 402 18.19 -16.27 -4.94
C GLU A 402 19.09 -15.24 -5.61
N SER A 403 18.58 -14.68 -6.71
CA SER A 403 19.07 -13.43 -7.30
C SER A 403 17.92 -12.44 -7.38
N ALA A 404 18.21 -11.14 -7.51
CA ALA A 404 17.16 -10.16 -7.81
C ALA A 404 16.43 -10.50 -9.12
N TRP A 405 15.10 -10.36 -9.13
CA TRP A 405 14.29 -10.58 -10.33
C TRP A 405 14.48 -9.46 -11.34
N SER A 406 14.98 -9.81 -12.53
CA SER A 406 15.15 -8.89 -13.66
C SER A 406 15.09 -9.60 -14.99
N SER A 407 14.17 -9.12 -15.84
CA SER A 407 13.87 -9.62 -17.17
C SER A 407 13.85 -8.45 -18.17
N PRO A 408 15.01 -7.93 -18.62
CA PRO A 408 15.10 -6.78 -19.53
C PRO A 408 14.43 -6.99 -20.89
N THR A 409 14.15 -8.24 -21.27
CA THR A 409 13.49 -8.59 -22.53
C THR A 409 11.97 -8.64 -22.44
N ASP A 410 11.40 -8.63 -21.23
CA ASP A 410 9.95 -8.64 -21.02
C ASP A 410 9.41 -7.20 -20.99
N THR A 411 9.14 -6.64 -22.17
CA THR A 411 8.67 -5.25 -22.30
C THR A 411 7.15 -5.13 -22.29
N GLN A 412 6.42 -6.10 -21.72
CA GLN A 412 4.95 -6.03 -21.66
C GLN A 412 4.46 -4.91 -20.73
N ARG A 413 5.16 -4.67 -19.62
CA ARG A 413 4.76 -3.66 -18.61
C ARG A 413 5.49 -2.33 -18.71
N SER A 414 6.80 -2.38 -18.98
CA SER A 414 7.65 -1.20 -19.05
C SER A 414 8.60 -1.30 -20.24
N PRO A 415 8.98 -0.16 -20.86
CA PRO A 415 9.98 -0.15 -21.93
C PRO A 415 11.36 -0.68 -21.50
N ASN A 416 11.64 -0.77 -20.20
CA ASN A 416 12.93 -1.26 -19.67
C ASN A 416 12.96 -2.76 -19.37
N GLY A 417 11.81 -3.45 -19.41
CA GLY A 417 11.68 -4.85 -19.00
C GLY A 417 10.73 -5.04 -17.81
N ALA A 418 10.70 -6.25 -17.27
CA ALA A 418 10.04 -6.60 -16.01
C ALA A 418 11.09 -6.89 -14.93
N GLY A 419 10.75 -6.70 -13.66
CA GLY A 419 11.63 -7.00 -12.54
C GLY A 419 11.07 -6.50 -11.21
N GLY A 420 11.64 -6.95 -10.10
CA GLY A 420 11.18 -6.58 -8.76
C GLY A 420 11.28 -5.07 -8.52
N GLY A 421 10.20 -4.44 -8.10
CA GLY A 421 10.12 -3.01 -7.87
C GLY A 421 11.00 -2.55 -6.71
N GLY A 422 11.62 -1.38 -6.86
CA GLY A 422 12.50 -0.82 -5.84
C GLY A 422 13.21 0.46 -6.25
N GLY A 423 13.52 1.30 -5.27
CA GLY A 423 14.10 2.61 -5.47
C GLY A 423 13.79 3.57 -4.32
N LEU A 424 13.67 4.86 -4.65
CA LEU A 424 13.49 5.93 -3.68
C LEU A 424 12.15 6.60 -3.91
N SER A 425 11.36 6.74 -2.85
CA SER A 425 10.14 7.52 -2.85
C SER A 425 10.40 8.98 -3.23
N ASN A 426 9.45 9.60 -3.93
CA ASN A 426 9.44 11.03 -4.21
C ASN A 426 8.52 11.83 -3.28
N THR A 427 7.69 11.16 -2.47
CA THR A 427 6.72 11.79 -1.56
C THR A 427 7.14 11.65 -0.10
N PHE A 428 7.56 10.47 0.33
CA PHE A 428 7.81 10.14 1.73
C PHE A 428 9.28 10.26 2.09
N SER A 429 9.57 11.03 3.13
CA SER A 429 10.92 11.07 3.72
C SER A 429 11.25 9.74 4.39
N LYS A 430 12.55 9.41 4.43
CA LYS A 430 13.03 8.20 5.10
C LYS A 430 12.61 8.24 6.58
N PRO A 431 11.91 7.20 7.06
CA PRO A 431 11.51 7.13 8.46
C PRO A 431 12.68 6.72 9.36
N ASP A 432 12.66 7.18 10.62
CA ASP A 432 13.75 6.95 11.59
C ASP A 432 14.04 5.47 11.90
N TRP A 433 13.11 4.55 11.61
CA TRP A 433 13.32 3.11 11.80
C TRP A 433 14.02 2.45 10.61
N GLN A 434 14.03 3.08 9.43
CA GLN A 434 14.70 2.56 8.24
C GLN A 434 16.20 2.84 8.36
N THR A 435 16.86 2.01 9.16
CA THR A 435 18.29 2.09 9.48
C THR A 435 18.86 0.70 9.58
N GLY A 436 20.14 0.55 9.22
CA GLY A 436 20.83 -0.74 9.27
C GLY A 436 21.96 -0.81 8.25
N PRO A 437 22.72 -1.90 8.24
CA PRO A 437 23.75 -2.14 7.23
C PRO A 437 23.15 -2.08 5.81
N GLY A 438 23.76 -1.30 4.91
CA GLY A 438 23.34 -1.16 3.51
C GLY A 438 22.29 -0.07 3.23
N VAL A 439 21.55 0.39 4.26
CA VAL A 439 20.47 1.38 4.07
C VAL A 439 21.01 2.74 3.61
N ASP A 440 21.95 3.34 4.33
CA ASP A 440 22.60 4.57 3.87
C ASP A 440 23.71 4.23 2.85
N ASN A 441 23.33 4.09 1.59
CA ASN A 441 24.23 3.77 0.48
C ASN A 441 24.41 4.95 -0.49
N GLN A 442 25.14 4.70 -1.59
CA GLN A 442 25.49 5.74 -2.57
C GLN A 442 24.30 6.34 -3.34
N SER A 443 23.16 5.65 -3.36
CA SER A 443 21.93 6.10 -4.02
C SER A 443 21.01 6.87 -3.06
N SER A 444 21.13 6.66 -1.75
CA SER A 444 20.25 7.24 -0.74
C SER A 444 20.27 8.78 -0.77
N ASN A 445 19.08 9.38 -0.66
CA ASN A 445 18.87 10.83 -0.71
C ASN A 445 18.01 11.37 0.45
N GLY A 446 17.76 10.55 1.47
CA GLY A 446 16.91 10.88 2.61
C GLY A 446 15.42 10.63 2.40
N MET A 447 15.03 10.06 1.27
CA MET A 447 13.66 9.59 1.00
C MET A 447 13.49 8.11 1.37
N ARG A 448 12.24 7.68 1.59
CA ARG A 448 11.90 6.28 1.90
C ARG A 448 12.41 5.36 0.81
N GLU A 449 13.16 4.34 1.20
CA GLU A 449 13.81 3.38 0.31
C GLU A 449 12.94 2.12 0.18
N VAL A 450 12.63 1.63 -1.02
CA VAL A 450 11.79 0.44 -1.29
C VAL A 450 12.63 -0.58 -2.08
N PRO A 451 12.43 -1.90 -1.91
CA PRO A 451 11.53 -2.55 -0.96
C PRO A 451 12.12 -2.62 0.46
N ASP A 452 11.33 -3.11 1.41
CA ASP A 452 11.81 -3.46 2.76
C ASP A 452 12.35 -4.89 2.80
N VAL A 453 11.68 -5.80 2.11
CA VAL A 453 11.99 -7.24 2.02
C VAL A 453 11.68 -7.74 0.62
N ALA A 454 12.03 -8.99 0.30
CA ALA A 454 11.66 -9.61 -0.97
C ALA A 454 11.20 -11.06 -0.79
N ALA A 455 10.64 -11.65 -1.84
CA ALA A 455 10.48 -13.09 -2.00
C ALA A 455 10.40 -13.40 -3.50
N ASP A 456 10.29 -14.68 -3.85
CA ASP A 456 10.21 -15.11 -5.25
C ASP A 456 9.05 -14.42 -5.96
N ALA A 457 9.38 -13.84 -7.10
CA ALA A 457 8.48 -13.05 -7.94
C ALA A 457 8.78 -13.25 -9.42
N ASP A 458 9.84 -13.97 -9.80
CA ASP A 458 10.10 -14.21 -11.21
C ASP A 458 9.12 -15.25 -11.75
N PRO A 459 8.32 -14.96 -12.79
CA PRO A 459 7.43 -15.95 -13.40
C PRO A 459 8.19 -17.19 -13.94
N ALA A 460 9.50 -17.09 -14.17
CA ALA A 460 10.34 -18.23 -14.50
C ALA A 460 10.49 -19.22 -13.34
N SER A 461 10.36 -18.78 -12.08
CA SER A 461 10.35 -19.59 -10.85
C SER A 461 9.00 -19.54 -10.12
N GLY A 462 7.96 -18.95 -10.71
CA GLY A 462 6.74 -18.57 -10.02
C GLY A 462 5.82 -19.69 -9.50
N TYR A 463 4.61 -19.30 -9.15
CA TYR A 463 3.65 -20.03 -8.33
C TYR A 463 2.61 -20.72 -9.20
N ALA A 464 2.13 -21.89 -8.77
CA ALA A 464 0.97 -22.52 -9.38
C ALA A 464 -0.29 -21.78 -8.92
N VAL A 465 -1.15 -21.39 -9.86
CA VAL A 465 -2.44 -20.75 -9.57
C VAL A 465 -3.52 -21.41 -10.41
N TYR A 466 -4.65 -21.78 -9.83
CA TYR A 466 -5.79 -22.28 -10.60
C TYR A 466 -6.68 -21.13 -11.02
N CYS A 467 -6.80 -20.89 -12.33
CA CYS A 467 -7.66 -19.83 -12.84
C CYS A 467 -8.38 -20.27 -14.10
N THR A 468 -9.70 -20.01 -14.15
CA THR A 468 -10.56 -20.28 -15.31
C THR A 468 -11.30 -19.05 -15.85
N VAL A 469 -11.01 -17.89 -15.27
CA VAL A 469 -11.67 -16.62 -15.61
C VAL A 469 -11.15 -16.09 -16.95
N ALA A 470 -11.92 -16.30 -18.01
CA ALA A 470 -11.54 -15.90 -19.37
C ALA A 470 -11.28 -14.38 -19.52
N ALA A 471 -11.96 -13.54 -18.73
CA ALA A 471 -11.72 -12.09 -18.73
C ALA A 471 -10.34 -11.70 -18.18
N SER A 472 -9.75 -12.56 -17.34
CA SER A 472 -8.39 -12.43 -16.81
C SER A 472 -7.33 -13.12 -17.69
N GLY A 473 -7.70 -13.60 -18.88
CA GLY A 473 -6.78 -14.27 -19.81
C GLY A 473 -6.45 -15.73 -19.45
N CYS A 474 -7.15 -16.30 -18.47
CA CYS A 474 -6.92 -17.66 -18.00
C CYS A 474 -7.43 -18.74 -18.97
N PRO A 475 -6.85 -19.96 -18.92
CA PRO A 475 -7.34 -21.11 -19.68
C PRO A 475 -8.74 -21.53 -19.22
N THR A 476 -9.35 -22.53 -19.87
CA THR A 476 -10.68 -23.03 -19.47
C THR A 476 -10.65 -23.99 -18.27
N SER A 477 -9.47 -24.42 -17.84
CA SER A 477 -9.25 -25.35 -16.72
C SER A 477 -7.75 -25.51 -16.44
N GLY A 478 -7.40 -25.79 -15.19
CA GLY A 478 -6.06 -26.18 -14.77
C GLY A 478 -5.18 -25.02 -14.33
N ASP A 479 -4.03 -25.39 -13.77
CA ASP A 479 -3.06 -24.42 -13.26
C ASP A 479 -2.40 -23.60 -14.37
N VAL A 480 -2.08 -22.37 -14.02
CA VAL A 480 -1.15 -21.48 -14.70
C VAL A 480 0.03 -21.16 -13.79
N THR A 481 1.14 -20.71 -14.38
CA THR A 481 2.26 -20.16 -13.61
C THR A 481 2.15 -18.65 -13.56
N VAL A 482 2.17 -18.11 -12.35
CA VAL A 482 2.12 -16.66 -12.10
C VAL A 482 3.33 -16.25 -11.29
N GLY A 483 3.96 -15.15 -11.67
CA GLY A 483 4.92 -14.44 -10.84
C GLY A 483 4.48 -12.99 -10.64
N GLY A 484 5.44 -12.14 -10.34
CA GLY A 484 5.23 -10.76 -9.92
C GLY A 484 5.41 -10.61 -8.42
N THR A 485 5.68 -9.37 -7.98
CA THR A 485 5.72 -9.02 -6.56
C THR A 485 4.36 -9.24 -5.88
N SER A 486 3.28 -9.33 -6.68
CA SER A 486 1.97 -9.87 -6.28
C SER A 486 1.99 -11.27 -5.67
N ALA A 487 2.95 -12.13 -5.98
CA ALA A 487 3.04 -13.43 -5.31
C ALA A 487 3.90 -13.35 -4.02
N ALA A 488 4.85 -12.42 -4.00
CA ALA A 488 5.73 -12.19 -2.86
C ALA A 488 5.00 -11.53 -1.67
N ALA A 489 4.10 -10.57 -1.94
CA ALA A 489 3.30 -9.89 -0.90
C ALA A 489 2.39 -10.83 -0.09
N PRO A 490 1.52 -11.68 -0.69
CA PRO A 490 0.71 -12.65 0.02
C PRO A 490 1.55 -13.74 0.71
N LEU A 491 2.72 -14.10 0.17
CA LEU A 491 3.65 -15.00 0.86
C LEU A 491 4.12 -14.39 2.19
N TRP A 492 4.53 -13.12 2.18
CA TRP A 492 4.90 -12.39 3.40
C TRP A 492 3.69 -12.19 4.34
N ALA A 493 2.50 -11.90 3.80
CA ALA A 493 1.29 -11.74 4.60
C ALA A 493 0.87 -13.05 5.31
N GLY A 494 0.86 -14.18 4.59
CA GLY A 494 0.65 -15.50 5.17
C GLY A 494 1.71 -15.83 6.21
N SER A 495 2.97 -15.50 5.91
CA SER A 495 4.07 -15.71 6.85
C SER A 495 3.92 -14.87 8.13
N ALA A 496 3.43 -13.63 8.03
CA ALA A 496 3.11 -12.80 9.18
C ALA A 496 1.97 -13.37 10.03
N ALA A 497 1.01 -14.09 9.43
CA ALA A 497 0.03 -14.85 10.18
C ALA A 497 0.68 -16.02 10.93
N LEU A 498 1.61 -16.75 10.32
CA LEU A 498 2.38 -17.80 11.03
C LEU A 498 3.20 -17.23 12.19
N LEU A 499 3.86 -16.09 11.96
CA LEU A 499 4.62 -15.36 12.98
C LEU A 499 3.74 -15.02 14.19
N ASN A 500 2.56 -14.45 13.95
CA ASN A 500 1.63 -14.10 15.02
C ASN A 500 1.09 -15.34 15.77
N ASP A 501 0.75 -16.42 15.07
CA ASP A 501 0.34 -17.70 15.68
C ASP A 501 1.46 -18.25 16.57
N PHE A 502 2.68 -18.35 16.06
CA PHE A 502 3.84 -18.82 16.82
C PHE A 502 4.10 -17.98 18.08
N LEU A 503 4.09 -16.66 17.96
CA LEU A 503 4.30 -15.74 19.09
C LEU A 503 3.22 -15.93 20.17
N GLN A 504 1.96 -16.04 19.77
CA GLN A 504 0.85 -16.25 20.71
C GLN A 504 0.93 -17.61 21.42
N GLN A 505 1.36 -18.68 20.73
CA GLN A 505 1.62 -19.98 21.34
C GLN A 505 2.73 -19.93 22.40
N HIS A 506 3.61 -18.93 22.33
CA HIS A 506 4.71 -18.71 23.27
C HIS A 506 4.45 -17.56 24.26
N GLY A 507 3.19 -17.15 24.40
CA GLY A 507 2.74 -16.15 25.38
C GLY A 507 3.05 -14.69 25.01
N GLN A 508 3.43 -14.44 23.77
CA GLN A 508 3.70 -13.11 23.24
C GLN A 508 2.44 -12.50 22.59
N GLN A 509 2.45 -11.19 22.37
CA GLN A 509 1.43 -10.51 21.55
C GLN A 509 1.79 -10.65 20.06
N ARG A 510 0.82 -10.39 19.19
CA ARG A 510 1.07 -10.24 17.75
C ARG A 510 2.05 -9.08 17.48
N VAL A 511 2.79 -9.16 16.38
CA VAL A 511 3.86 -8.20 16.02
C VAL A 511 3.32 -6.78 15.78
N GLY A 512 2.22 -6.66 15.06
CA GLY A 512 1.70 -5.37 14.61
C GLY A 512 2.52 -4.77 13.47
N TRP A 513 2.72 -3.45 13.46
CA TRP A 513 3.51 -2.80 12.42
C TRP A 513 4.96 -3.32 12.44
N ILE A 514 5.31 -4.11 11.43
CA ILE A 514 6.45 -5.03 11.47
C ILE A 514 7.78 -4.40 11.05
N ASN A 515 7.76 -3.30 10.28
CA ASN A 515 8.96 -2.67 9.73
C ASN A 515 10.05 -2.41 10.78
N PRO A 516 9.77 -1.77 11.94
CA PRO A 516 10.80 -1.55 12.96
C PRO A 516 11.46 -2.84 13.46
N MET A 517 10.67 -3.93 13.61
CA MET A 517 11.18 -5.23 14.04
C MET A 517 12.13 -5.83 12.99
N LEU A 518 11.76 -5.79 11.70
CA LEU A 518 12.58 -6.37 10.62
C LEU A 518 13.95 -5.70 10.53
N TYR A 519 14.00 -4.36 10.55
CA TYR A 519 15.26 -3.60 10.51
C TYR A 519 16.09 -3.76 11.78
N GLN A 520 15.45 -3.92 12.95
CA GLN A 520 16.14 -4.27 14.18
C GLN A 520 16.77 -5.67 14.09
N LEU A 521 16.05 -6.66 13.57
CA LEU A 521 16.56 -8.03 13.38
C LEU A 521 17.73 -8.05 12.40
N ALA A 522 17.63 -7.33 11.28
CA ALA A 522 18.71 -7.23 10.29
C ALA A 522 19.97 -6.52 10.83
N SER A 523 19.79 -5.57 11.75
CA SER A 523 20.91 -4.83 12.37
C SER A 523 21.61 -5.63 13.47
N ASN A 524 20.96 -6.66 14.01
CA ASN A 524 21.50 -7.45 15.11
C ASN A 524 22.29 -8.66 14.59
N GLN A 525 23.44 -8.93 15.20
CA GLN A 525 24.21 -10.13 14.89
C GLN A 525 23.50 -11.36 15.49
N GLN A 526 22.86 -12.16 14.63
CA GLN A 526 22.22 -13.41 15.02
C GLN A 526 23.09 -14.63 14.69
N THR A 527 22.89 -15.72 15.43
CA THR A 527 23.56 -17.00 15.13
C THR A 527 22.98 -17.64 13.87
N TYR A 528 21.68 -17.47 13.65
CA TYR A 528 20.96 -17.90 12.46
C TYR A 528 20.32 -16.67 11.85
N ALA A 529 20.59 -16.40 10.58
CA ALA A 529 20.18 -15.15 9.96
C ALA A 529 18.65 -15.12 9.76
N PRO A 530 17.99 -13.99 10.04
CA PRO A 530 16.55 -13.83 9.81
C PRO A 530 16.19 -13.66 8.32
N PHE A 531 17.17 -13.35 7.47
CA PHE A 531 16.96 -13.14 6.05
C PHE A 531 18.01 -13.88 5.22
N HIS A 532 17.62 -14.31 4.03
CA HIS A 532 18.53 -14.68 2.96
C HIS A 532 18.93 -13.40 2.20
N ASP A 533 20.16 -12.94 2.44
CA ASP A 533 20.73 -11.75 1.80
C ASP A 533 20.98 -11.99 0.30
N VAL A 534 20.25 -11.29 -0.56
CA VAL A 534 20.33 -11.45 -2.02
C VAL A 534 21.39 -10.51 -2.57
N THR A 535 22.57 -11.04 -2.86
CA THR A 535 23.72 -10.19 -3.24
C THR A 535 24.00 -10.14 -4.74
N THR A 536 23.11 -10.68 -5.59
CA THR A 536 23.34 -10.79 -7.05
C THR A 536 22.12 -10.37 -7.85
N GLY A 537 22.35 -9.83 -9.05
CA GLY A 537 21.31 -9.31 -9.93
C GLY A 537 21.06 -7.81 -9.76
N ASN A 538 19.97 -7.34 -10.37
CA ASN A 538 19.52 -5.95 -10.34
C ASN A 538 17.99 -5.90 -10.52
N ASN A 539 17.38 -4.73 -10.38
CA ASN A 539 16.00 -4.46 -10.81
C ASN A 539 15.94 -3.54 -12.04
N LEU A 540 16.75 -3.84 -13.07
CA LEU A 540 16.92 -3.02 -14.28
C LEU A 540 17.64 -1.68 -14.05
N HIS A 541 17.98 -1.34 -12.80
CA HIS A 541 18.76 -0.14 -12.47
C HIS A 541 19.69 -0.33 -11.28
N TYR A 542 19.11 -0.56 -10.08
CA TYR A 542 19.88 -0.75 -8.86
C TYR A 542 20.43 -2.17 -8.82
N MET A 543 21.66 -2.31 -8.31
CA MET A 543 22.32 -3.60 -8.17
C MET A 543 22.05 -4.15 -6.78
N ALA A 544 21.80 -5.45 -6.71
CA ALA A 544 21.75 -6.16 -5.45
C ALA A 544 23.17 -6.27 -4.84
N GLY A 545 23.27 -6.31 -3.52
CA GLY A 545 24.56 -6.30 -2.82
C GLY A 545 24.42 -6.74 -1.36
N PRO A 546 25.53 -6.80 -0.60
CA PRO A 546 25.47 -7.25 0.79
C PRO A 546 24.60 -6.35 1.68
N ASN A 547 23.77 -6.98 2.52
CA ASN A 547 22.80 -6.37 3.42
C ASN A 547 21.67 -5.64 2.67
N TYR A 548 21.13 -4.55 3.22
CA TYR A 548 20.08 -3.81 2.55
C TYR A 548 20.51 -3.27 1.19
N ASP A 549 19.66 -3.45 0.18
CA ASP A 549 19.77 -2.78 -1.12
C ASP A 549 18.40 -2.34 -1.68
N LEU A 550 18.42 -1.45 -2.68
CA LEU A 550 17.23 -0.90 -3.34
C LEU A 550 16.56 -1.87 -4.33
N THR A 551 16.94 -3.14 -4.31
CA THR A 551 16.46 -4.17 -5.24
C THR A 551 15.65 -5.24 -4.52
N THR A 552 16.14 -5.72 -3.38
CA THR A 552 15.54 -6.80 -2.58
C THR A 552 15.38 -6.44 -1.10
N GLY A 553 15.74 -5.21 -0.72
CA GLY A 553 15.59 -4.73 0.66
C GLY A 553 16.51 -5.52 1.58
N LEU A 554 15.97 -6.02 2.69
CA LEU A 554 16.68 -6.88 3.64
C LEU A 554 16.92 -8.31 3.13
N GLY A 555 16.38 -8.66 1.95
CA GLY A 555 16.40 -10.01 1.40
C GLY A 555 15.09 -10.78 1.64
N SER A 556 15.12 -12.09 1.38
CA SER A 556 13.96 -12.96 1.55
C SER A 556 13.92 -13.58 2.95
N PRO A 557 12.75 -14.04 3.43
CA PRO A 557 12.62 -14.46 4.81
C PRO A 557 13.20 -15.85 5.10
N ASP A 558 13.84 -15.98 6.26
CA ASP A 558 13.84 -17.23 7.01
C ASP A 558 12.76 -17.11 8.11
N ILE A 559 11.57 -17.64 7.84
CA ILE A 559 10.38 -17.35 8.65
C ILE A 559 10.50 -17.91 10.06
N TYR A 560 11.09 -19.09 10.23
CA TYR A 560 11.29 -19.63 11.56
C TYR A 560 12.30 -18.80 12.37
N ASN A 561 13.40 -18.35 11.77
CA ASN A 561 14.37 -17.50 12.48
C ASN A 561 13.75 -16.17 12.88
N ILE A 562 12.97 -15.53 12.01
CA ILE A 562 12.23 -14.30 12.36
C ILE A 562 11.25 -14.57 13.52
N ALA A 563 10.50 -15.68 13.48
CA ALA A 563 9.55 -16.03 14.53
C ALA A 563 10.23 -16.28 15.89
N ARG A 564 11.34 -17.01 15.87
CA ARG A 564 12.16 -17.30 17.07
C ARG A 564 12.71 -16.01 17.67
N ASP A 565 13.30 -15.14 16.84
CA ASP A 565 13.98 -13.93 17.30
C ASP A 565 13.01 -12.78 17.62
N GLY A 566 11.76 -12.88 17.16
CA GLY A 566 10.65 -12.00 17.56
C GLY A 566 10.16 -12.24 19.00
N ILE A 567 10.56 -13.34 19.66
CA ILE A 567 10.24 -13.55 21.08
C ILE A 567 11.04 -12.57 21.94
N ASN A 568 10.34 -11.59 22.53
CA ASN A 568 10.94 -10.70 23.51
C ASN A 568 10.91 -11.33 24.91
N GLY A 569 12.09 -11.54 25.51
CA GLY A 569 12.24 -12.13 26.84
C GLY A 569 12.32 -13.66 26.85
N THR A 570 11.70 -14.32 27.82
CA THR A 570 11.73 -15.79 27.94
C THR A 570 10.49 -16.39 27.29
N ALA A 571 10.67 -17.33 26.36
CA ALA A 571 9.58 -18.09 25.77
C ALA A 571 8.81 -18.86 26.86
N THR A 572 7.48 -18.78 26.86
CA THR A 572 6.63 -19.50 27.80
C THR A 572 5.63 -20.37 27.05
N GLY A 573 5.69 -21.70 27.23
CA GLY A 573 4.84 -22.64 26.48
C GLY A 573 5.42 -22.98 25.11
N GLY A 574 4.77 -23.92 24.40
CA GLY A 574 5.19 -24.40 23.09
C GLY A 574 6.46 -25.28 23.09
N THR A 575 6.64 -26.06 22.03
CA THR A 575 7.93 -26.70 21.72
C THR A 575 8.66 -25.82 20.73
N MET A 576 9.86 -25.35 21.08
CA MET A 576 10.74 -24.64 20.14
C MET A 576 11.36 -25.62 19.16
N PRO A 577 11.13 -25.48 17.84
CA PRO A 577 11.85 -26.26 16.83
C PRO A 577 13.36 -26.01 16.87
N SER A 578 14.14 -26.93 16.30
CA SER A 578 15.57 -26.65 16.08
C SER A 578 15.73 -25.72 14.87
N PRO A 579 16.52 -24.64 14.96
CA PRO A 579 16.79 -23.78 13.81
C PRO A 579 17.46 -24.55 12.67
N THR A 580 16.99 -24.31 11.45
CA THR A 580 17.68 -24.75 10.25
C THR A 580 18.93 -23.87 10.08
N PRO A 581 20.14 -24.44 9.94
CA PRO A 581 21.32 -23.64 9.65
C PRO A 581 21.13 -22.89 8.33
N THR A 582 21.35 -21.58 8.32
CA THR A 582 21.34 -20.80 7.07
C THR A 582 22.33 -21.42 6.09
N VAL A 583 21.85 -21.87 4.93
CA VAL A 583 22.72 -22.42 3.89
C VAL A 583 23.66 -21.30 3.46
N ALA A 584 24.97 -21.52 3.58
CA ALA A 584 25.93 -20.57 3.06
C ALA A 584 25.74 -20.50 1.54
N ALA A 585 25.34 -19.33 1.02
CA ALA A 585 25.18 -19.10 -0.40
C ALA A 585 26.45 -19.56 -1.13
N THR A 586 26.31 -20.58 -1.99
CA THR A 586 27.37 -20.91 -2.94
C THR A 586 27.18 -19.95 -4.10
N PRO A 587 28.13 -19.06 -4.42
CA PRO A 587 27.94 -18.13 -5.51
C PRO A 587 27.73 -18.91 -6.81
N THR A 588 26.54 -18.81 -7.37
CA THR A 588 26.23 -19.36 -8.69
C THR A 588 26.74 -18.37 -9.72
N ASP A 589 27.69 -18.79 -10.56
CA ASP A 589 28.15 -17.97 -11.69
C ASP A 589 26.94 -17.61 -12.57
N THR A 590 26.64 -16.31 -12.69
CA THR A 590 25.67 -15.83 -13.67
C THR A 590 26.19 -16.15 -15.07
N PRO A 591 25.35 -16.65 -16.00
CA PRO A 591 25.73 -16.68 -17.41
C PRO A 591 26.00 -15.24 -17.86
N GLN A 592 27.27 -14.93 -18.11
CA GLN A 592 27.68 -13.66 -18.68
C GLN A 592 26.94 -13.48 -20.01
N PRO A 593 26.22 -12.36 -20.26
CA PRO A 593 25.64 -12.11 -21.57
C PRO A 593 26.77 -12.17 -22.60
N THR A 594 26.64 -13.09 -23.55
CA THR A 594 27.59 -13.20 -24.65
C THR A 594 27.47 -11.91 -25.44
N ALA A 595 28.48 -11.04 -25.37
CA ALA A 595 28.52 -9.83 -26.17
C ALA A 595 28.38 -10.22 -27.63
N THR A 596 27.25 -9.89 -28.26
CA THR A 596 27.10 -9.97 -29.71
C THR A 596 28.21 -9.12 -30.33
N PRO A 597 29.09 -9.66 -31.18
CA PRO A 597 30.16 -8.87 -31.76
C PRO A 597 29.55 -7.73 -32.58
N VAL A 598 29.80 -6.50 -32.14
CA VAL A 598 29.52 -5.31 -32.94
C VAL A 598 30.43 -5.40 -34.18
N GLN A 599 29.85 -5.60 -35.37
CA GLN A 599 30.60 -5.46 -36.61
C GLN A 599 31.03 -3.99 -36.75
N SER A 600 32.34 -3.76 -36.68
CA SER A 600 32.94 -2.47 -37.02
C SER A 600 32.59 -2.07 -38.46
N PRO A 601 32.30 -0.78 -38.75
CA PRO A 601 32.02 -0.34 -40.11
C PRO A 601 33.26 -0.52 -40.99
N ALA A 602 33.10 -1.20 -42.11
CA ALA A 602 34.13 -1.30 -43.13
C ALA A 602 34.45 0.08 -43.70
N THR A 603 35.67 0.56 -43.47
CA THR A 603 36.23 1.73 -44.17
C THR A 603 36.42 1.38 -45.64
N SER A 604 35.56 1.90 -46.51
CA SER A 604 35.79 1.91 -47.95
C SER A 604 36.86 2.94 -48.29
N VAL A 605 38.08 2.47 -48.53
CA VAL A 605 39.06 3.22 -49.33
C VAL A 605 39.09 2.56 -50.69
N GLN A 606 38.64 3.28 -51.71
CA GLN A 606 38.99 3.01 -53.10
C GLN A 606 39.66 4.27 -53.68
N PRO A 607 40.64 4.10 -54.58
CA PRO A 607 41.48 5.18 -55.09
C PRO A 607 40.72 6.20 -55.95
#